data_AF-A0AAN6J9D5-F1
#
_entry.id   AF-A0AAN6J9D5-F1
#
_cell.length_a   1.000
_cell.length_b   1.000
_cell.length_c   1.000
_cell.angle_alpha   90.00
_cell.angle_beta   90.00
_cell.angle_gamma   90.00
#
_symmetry.space_group_name_H-M   'P 1'
#
loop_
_entity.id
_entity.type
_entity.pdbx_description
1 polymer ?
#
loop_
_entity_poly.entity_id
_entity_poly.type
_entity_poly.pdbx_seq_one_letter_code
_entity_poly.pdbx_strand_id
1 'polypeptide(L)'
;MTTTIAHSPSPPHSPPPPTLSLPGPRATALHKLYNDAITHLLKTLTYPHFAACFPTPSLAVPGSMKALHAQFTAKLGEQLRAEFERLVEEREAVGALNGLDGLVEEARGRRERAEGRRRETGLGGGPVPPHTLPPRTLYLSHLAPTLRRYHAETQADSEVVRAENGEILARIQKQREDIAARVAGLERVVADVDACVAALKPEELEVLREEARGVDEGMRMEV
;
A
#
# COMPACT_ATOMS: atom_id res chain seq x y z
N MET A 1 -25.44 -5.50 -34.47
CA MET A 1 -25.54 -5.17 -33.04
C MET A 1 -24.17 -5.39 -32.43
N THR A 2 -23.41 -4.32 -32.25
CA THR A 2 -22.00 -4.32 -31.85
C THR A 2 -21.88 -4.14 -30.34
N THR A 3 -21.19 -5.07 -29.69
CA THR A 3 -21.01 -5.16 -28.24
C THR A 3 -19.89 -4.25 -27.77
N THR A 4 -20.22 -3.24 -26.96
CA THR A 4 -19.25 -2.32 -26.36
C THR A 4 -18.73 -2.92 -25.04
N ILE A 5 -17.42 -3.18 -24.97
CA ILE A 5 -16.71 -3.67 -23.78
C ILE A 5 -16.53 -2.50 -22.81
N ALA A 6 -17.20 -2.55 -21.65
CA ALA A 6 -17.03 -1.61 -20.57
C ALA A 6 -15.69 -1.87 -19.84
N HIS A 7 -14.74 -0.93 -19.96
CA HIS A 7 -13.50 -0.95 -19.20
C HIS A 7 -13.76 -0.46 -17.76
N SER A 8 -13.34 -1.27 -16.79
CA SER A 8 -13.31 -0.97 -15.36
C SER A 8 -12.39 0.22 -15.06
N PRO A 9 -12.84 1.27 -14.34
CA PRO A 9 -11.96 2.34 -13.89
C PRO A 9 -11.21 1.89 -12.63
N SER A 10 -9.94 1.55 -12.77
CA SER A 10 -9.03 1.41 -11.63
C SER A 10 -9.02 2.71 -10.80
N PRO A 11 -9.03 2.63 -9.46
CA PRO A 11 -8.98 3.82 -8.61
C PRO A 11 -7.65 4.58 -8.81
N PRO A 12 -7.65 5.91 -8.63
CA PRO A 12 -6.47 6.73 -8.86
C PRO A 12 -5.32 6.27 -7.98
N HIS A 13 -4.17 6.09 -8.62
CA HIS A 13 -2.88 5.92 -7.98
C HIS A 13 -2.75 6.87 -6.78
N SER A 14 -2.28 6.31 -5.66
CA SER A 14 -1.77 7.04 -4.51
C SER A 14 -1.00 8.30 -4.92
N PRO A 15 -1.17 9.44 -4.22
CA PRO A 15 -0.39 10.64 -4.49
C PRO A 15 1.12 10.31 -4.44
N PRO A 16 1.93 10.89 -5.33
CA PRO A 16 3.37 10.66 -5.35
C PRO A 16 3.97 11.00 -3.97
N PRO A 17 4.99 10.27 -3.50
CA PRO A 17 5.65 10.57 -2.24
C PRO A 17 6.12 12.03 -2.25
N PRO A 18 5.98 12.77 -1.13
CA PRO A 18 6.26 14.19 -1.08
C PRO A 18 7.73 14.46 -1.46
N THR A 19 7.90 15.10 -2.62
CA THR A 19 8.98 16.03 -2.99
C THR A 19 10.34 15.82 -2.32
N LEU A 20 11.03 14.72 -2.65
CA LEU A 20 12.42 14.49 -2.20
C LEU A 20 13.43 15.51 -2.76
N SER A 21 13.09 16.26 -3.82
CA SER A 21 14.02 17.18 -4.49
C SER A 21 13.96 18.63 -4.02
N LEU A 22 12.91 19.07 -3.30
CA LEU A 22 12.87 20.44 -2.80
C LEU A 22 13.72 20.54 -1.51
N PRO A 23 14.67 21.48 -1.42
CA PRO A 23 15.49 21.62 -0.21
C PRO A 23 14.64 21.92 1.01
N GLY A 24 14.66 21.01 2.00
CA GLY A 24 14.05 21.24 3.31
C GLY A 24 14.79 22.30 4.12
N PRO A 25 14.32 22.62 5.34
CA PRO A 25 14.92 23.64 6.18
C PRO A 25 16.38 23.32 6.52
N ARG A 26 16.69 22.05 6.79
CA ARG A 26 18.05 21.60 7.11
C ARG A 26 18.97 21.56 5.88
N ALA A 27 18.46 21.13 4.73
CA ALA A 27 19.21 21.18 3.48
C ALA A 27 19.55 22.64 3.11
N THR A 28 18.58 23.54 3.21
CA THR A 28 18.79 24.98 2.99
C THR A 28 19.83 25.56 3.96
N ALA A 29 19.79 25.17 5.24
CA ALA A 29 20.79 25.58 6.22
C ALA A 29 22.21 25.08 5.87
N LEU A 30 22.33 23.86 5.35
CA LEU A 30 23.60 23.29 4.88
C LEU A 30 24.18 24.09 3.70
N HIS A 31 23.38 24.41 2.68
CA HIS A 31 23.84 25.24 1.56
C HIS A 31 24.25 26.65 2.04
N LYS A 32 23.49 27.26 2.96
CA LYS A 32 23.83 28.57 3.52
C LYS A 32 25.15 28.54 4.27
N LEU A 33 25.31 27.60 5.20
CA LEU A 33 26.53 27.45 6.00
C LEU A 33 27.77 27.30 5.12
N TYR A 34 27.68 26.49 4.07
CA TYR A 34 28.81 26.26 3.18
C TYR A 34 29.16 27.50 2.34
N ASN A 35 28.15 28.20 1.80
CA ASN A 35 28.35 29.45 1.08
C ASN A 35 28.96 30.54 1.97
N ASP A 36 28.51 30.63 3.22
CA ASP A 36 29.04 31.56 4.21
C ASP A 36 30.49 31.23 4.57
N ALA A 37 30.82 29.94 4.74
CA ALA A 37 32.17 29.47 5.01
C ALA A 37 33.14 29.78 3.85
N ILE A 38 32.74 29.52 2.60
CA ILE A 38 33.54 29.90 1.42
C ILE A 38 33.76 31.41 1.38
N THR A 39 32.69 32.18 1.60
CA THR A 39 32.76 33.65 1.56
C THR A 39 33.70 34.16 2.65
N HIS A 40 33.67 33.58 3.85
CA HIS A 40 34.59 33.92 4.92
C HIS A 40 36.04 33.57 4.58
N LEU A 41 36.28 32.37 4.04
CA LEU A 41 37.62 31.94 3.62
C LEU A 41 38.22 32.86 2.56
N LEU A 42 37.44 33.20 1.52
CA LEU A 42 37.88 34.13 0.48
C LEU A 42 38.14 35.54 1.02
N LYS A 43 37.37 35.99 2.02
CA LYS A 43 37.61 37.28 2.70
C LYS A 43 38.90 37.27 3.53
N THR A 44 39.25 36.15 4.16
CA THR A 44 40.51 36.05 4.93
C THR A 44 41.76 36.03 4.04
N LEU A 45 41.65 35.50 2.82
CA LEU A 45 42.72 35.48 1.82
C LEU A 45 42.90 36.85 1.15
N THR A 46 43.30 37.84 1.93
CA THR A 46 43.54 39.21 1.43
C THR A 46 44.88 39.33 0.71
N TYR A 47 44.96 40.25 -0.26
CA TYR A 47 46.18 40.50 -1.02
C TYR A 47 47.43 40.83 -0.15
N PRO A 48 47.35 41.60 0.96
CA PRO A 48 48.52 41.87 1.80
C PRO A 48 49.12 40.61 2.41
N HIS A 49 48.29 39.66 2.86
CA HIS A 49 48.76 38.38 3.40
C HIS A 49 49.41 37.53 2.30
N PHE A 50 48.85 37.56 1.08
CA PHE A 50 49.42 36.88 -0.08
C PHE A 50 50.76 37.48 -0.51
N ALA A 51 50.86 38.80 -0.57
CA ALA A 51 52.07 39.52 -0.98
C ALA A 51 53.20 39.38 0.04
N ALA A 52 52.89 39.27 1.34
CA ALA A 52 53.88 39.05 2.39
C ALA A 52 54.65 37.72 2.21
N CYS A 53 54.02 36.68 1.66
CA CYS A 53 54.65 35.40 1.35
C CYS A 53 55.55 35.47 0.10
N PHE A 54 55.39 36.48 -0.75
CA PHE A 54 56.10 36.62 -2.02
C PHE A 54 56.67 38.05 -2.19
N PRO A 55 57.58 38.48 -1.30
CA PRO A 55 58.02 39.89 -1.24
C PRO A 55 58.73 40.35 -2.52
N THR A 56 59.61 39.52 -3.09
CA THR A 56 60.38 39.84 -4.29
C THR A 56 59.49 40.11 -5.53
N PRO A 57 58.59 39.19 -5.94
CA PRO A 57 57.70 39.44 -7.09
C PRO A 57 56.63 40.50 -6.80
N SER A 58 56.18 40.66 -5.55
CA SER A 58 55.23 41.71 -5.19
C SER A 58 55.79 43.12 -5.32
N LEU A 59 57.11 43.29 -5.17
CA LEU A 59 57.80 44.56 -5.42
C LEU A 59 58.14 44.74 -6.90
N ALA A 60 58.60 43.69 -7.58
CA ALA A 60 59.03 43.76 -8.98
C ALA A 60 57.86 43.92 -9.96
N VAL A 61 56.74 43.21 -9.73
CA VAL A 61 55.57 43.21 -10.63
C VAL A 61 54.26 43.17 -9.84
N PRO A 62 53.87 44.29 -9.18
CA PRO A 62 52.67 44.33 -8.34
C PRO A 62 51.36 44.13 -9.12
N GLY A 63 51.32 44.54 -10.39
CA GLY A 63 50.13 44.39 -11.25
C GLY A 63 49.81 42.92 -11.53
N SER A 64 50.79 42.16 -11.98
CA SER A 64 50.63 40.72 -12.27
C SER A 64 50.34 39.91 -11.01
N MET A 65 50.93 40.27 -9.86
CA MET A 65 50.65 39.59 -8.59
C MET A 65 49.22 39.84 -8.09
N LYS A 66 48.69 41.07 -8.23
CA LYS A 66 47.29 41.36 -7.93
C LYS A 66 46.34 40.61 -8.86
N ALA A 67 46.67 40.54 -10.15
CA ALA A 67 45.89 39.77 -11.11
C ALA A 67 45.89 38.26 -10.79
N LEU A 68 47.04 37.71 -10.41
CA LEU A 68 47.17 36.30 -10.01
C LEU A 68 46.37 36.00 -8.74
N HIS A 69 46.43 36.86 -7.72
CA HIS A 69 45.64 36.70 -6.50
C HIS A 69 44.13 36.76 -6.79
N ALA A 70 43.68 37.70 -7.64
CA ALA A 70 42.29 37.80 -8.04
C ALA A 70 41.82 36.56 -8.82
N GLN A 71 42.62 36.06 -9.76
CA GLN A 71 42.32 34.83 -10.50
C GLN A 71 42.29 33.60 -9.59
N PHE A 72 43.25 33.50 -8.66
CA PHE A 72 43.33 32.40 -7.71
C PHE A 72 42.10 32.35 -6.79
N THR A 73 41.74 33.48 -6.18
CA THR A 73 40.57 33.58 -5.29
C THR A 73 39.26 33.32 -6.02
N ALA A 74 39.13 33.80 -7.26
CA ALA A 74 37.97 33.48 -8.11
C ALA A 74 37.89 31.99 -8.42
N LYS A 75 38.98 31.38 -8.90
CA LYS A 75 39.00 29.95 -9.27
C LYS A 75 38.81 29.03 -8.07
N LEU A 76 39.42 29.34 -6.93
CA LEU A 76 39.21 28.61 -5.69
C LEU A 76 37.74 28.66 -5.26
N GLY A 77 37.11 29.85 -5.32
CA GLY A 77 35.71 30.01 -5.00
C GLY A 77 34.77 29.26 -5.94
N GLU A 78 35.07 29.22 -7.24
CA GLU A 78 34.31 28.45 -8.24
C GLU A 78 34.44 26.93 -7.98
N GLN A 79 35.68 26.45 -7.80
CA GLN A 79 35.95 25.02 -7.57
C GLN A 79 35.33 24.51 -6.27
N LEU A 80 35.45 25.26 -5.16
CA LEU A 80 34.87 24.85 -3.88
C LEU A 80 33.34 24.76 -3.93
N ARG A 81 32.67 25.64 -4.69
CA ARG A 81 31.21 25.57 -4.88
C ARG A 81 30.83 24.39 -5.78
N ALA A 82 31.53 24.21 -6.90
CA ALA A 82 31.26 23.13 -7.84
C ALA A 82 31.45 21.74 -7.20
N GLU A 83 32.54 21.54 -6.45
CA GLU A 83 32.79 20.28 -5.75
C GLU A 83 31.74 19.99 -4.68
N PHE A 84 31.25 21.02 -4.00
CA PHE A 84 30.20 20.85 -3.01
C PHE A 84 28.86 20.47 -3.62
N GLU A 85 28.43 21.14 -4.69
CA GLU A 85 27.21 20.76 -5.39
C GLU A 85 27.33 19.32 -5.92
N ARG A 86 28.49 18.95 -6.47
CA ARG A 86 28.76 17.56 -6.87
C ARG A 86 28.61 16.57 -5.71
N LEU A 87 29.17 16.88 -4.54
CA LEU A 87 29.07 16.02 -3.35
C LEU A 87 27.65 15.94 -2.78
N VAL A 88 26.88 17.03 -2.85
CA VAL A 88 25.48 17.07 -2.41
C VAL A 88 24.62 16.18 -3.32
N GLU A 89 24.87 16.20 -4.62
CA GLU A 89 24.23 15.33 -5.61
C GLU A 89 24.65 13.86 -5.46
N GLU A 90 25.96 13.58 -5.44
CA GLU A 90 26.51 12.21 -5.33
C GLU A 90 26.00 11.46 -4.09
N ARG A 91 25.82 12.17 -2.98
CA ARG A 91 25.36 11.57 -1.71
C ARG A 91 23.86 11.70 -1.48
N GLU A 92 23.13 12.26 -2.43
CA GLU A 92 21.70 12.59 -2.31
C GLU A 92 21.39 13.30 -0.97
N ALA A 93 22.27 14.22 -0.57
CA ALA A 93 22.26 14.78 0.79
C ALA A 93 20.95 15.53 1.09
N VAL A 94 20.36 16.15 0.08
CA VAL A 94 19.04 16.81 0.20
C VAL A 94 17.96 15.80 0.57
N GLY A 95 17.90 14.65 -0.11
CA GLY A 95 16.93 13.60 0.17
C GLY A 95 17.12 13.01 1.57
N ALA A 96 18.37 12.75 1.97
CA ALA A 96 18.68 12.23 3.30
C ALA A 96 18.31 13.22 4.43
N LEU A 97 18.60 14.51 4.26
CA LEU A 97 18.27 15.53 5.24
C LEU A 97 16.76 15.78 5.33
N ASN A 98 16.06 15.76 4.20
CA ASN A 98 14.61 15.84 4.16
C ASN A 98 13.96 14.64 4.85
N GLY A 99 14.47 13.43 4.60
CA GLY A 99 14.04 12.22 5.30
C GLY A 99 14.26 12.30 6.81
N LEU A 100 15.41 12.85 7.23
CA LEU A 100 15.70 13.10 8.64
C LEU A 100 14.73 14.12 9.27
N ASP A 101 14.43 15.22 8.59
CA ASP A 101 13.45 16.20 9.08
C ASP A 101 12.06 15.56 9.23
N GLY A 102 11.64 14.70 8.30
CA GLY A 102 10.42 13.92 8.41
C GLY A 102 10.40 12.99 9.64
N LEU A 103 11.50 12.27 9.89
CA LEU A 103 11.64 11.41 11.08
C LEU A 103 11.64 12.21 12.40
N VAL A 104 12.24 13.40 12.41
CA VAL A 104 12.26 14.28 13.59
C VAL A 104 10.86 14.78 13.91
N GLU A 105 10.09 15.20 12.91
CA GLU A 105 8.71 15.64 13.10
C GLU A 105 7.81 14.48 13.55
N GLU A 106 7.99 13.27 13.00
CA GLU A 106 7.27 12.09 13.48
C GLU A 106 7.63 11.77 14.95
N ALA A 107 8.91 11.84 15.30
CA ALA A 107 9.37 11.61 16.67
C ALA A 107 8.84 12.66 17.65
N ARG A 108 8.79 13.93 17.26
CA ARG A 108 8.15 15.02 18.02
C ARG A 108 6.67 14.73 18.25
N GLY A 109 5.94 14.37 17.19
CA GLY A 109 4.53 13.99 17.32
C GLY A 109 4.31 12.77 18.22
N ARG A 110 5.18 11.75 18.17
CA ARG A 110 5.11 10.60 19.09
C ARG A 110 5.35 11.02 20.54
N ARG A 111 6.31 11.93 20.78
CA ARG A 111 6.61 12.48 22.11
C ARG A 111 5.42 13.27 22.66
N GLU A 112 4.84 14.16 21.88
CA GLU A 112 3.67 14.95 22.28
C GLU A 112 2.46 14.07 22.63
N ARG A 113 2.18 13.05 21.81
CA ARG A 113 1.12 12.06 22.11
C ARG A 113 1.41 11.26 23.38
N ALA A 114 2.68 10.91 23.63
CA ALA A 114 3.07 10.21 24.86
C ALA A 114 2.95 11.12 26.09
N GLU A 115 3.28 12.41 25.98
CA GLU A 115 3.10 13.40 27.03
C GLU A 115 1.60 13.66 27.32
N GLY A 116 0.75 13.71 26.29
CA GLY A 116 -0.71 13.76 26.43
C GLY A 116 -1.24 12.56 27.21
N ARG A 117 -0.87 11.34 26.80
CA ARG A 117 -1.25 10.10 27.52
C ARG A 117 -0.73 10.06 28.95
N ARG A 118 0.47 10.58 29.21
CA ARG A 118 1.04 10.66 30.57
C ARG A 118 0.22 11.56 31.49
N ARG A 119 -0.32 12.67 30.95
CA ARG A 119 -1.21 13.57 31.71
C ARG A 119 -2.55 12.90 32.04
N GLU A 120 -3.06 12.06 31.14
CA GLU A 120 -4.35 11.37 31.31
C GLU A 120 -4.27 10.11 32.19
N THR A 121 -3.20 9.31 32.07
CA THR A 121 -3.11 7.97 32.69
C THR A 121 -2.09 7.85 33.81
N GLY A 122 -1.23 8.86 34.03
CA GLY A 122 -0.19 8.86 35.06
C GLY A 122 0.94 7.83 34.84
N LEU A 123 0.84 6.94 33.86
CA LEU A 123 1.84 5.92 33.55
C LEU A 123 3.00 6.53 32.78
N GLY A 124 4.13 6.70 33.47
CA GLY A 124 5.35 7.28 32.95
C GLY A 124 6.24 6.24 32.29
N GLY A 125 6.34 6.30 30.96
CA GLY A 125 7.42 5.66 30.22
C GLY A 125 7.75 6.52 29.00
N GLY A 126 8.93 7.16 29.01
CA GLY A 126 9.45 7.83 27.82
C GLY A 126 9.76 6.81 26.71
N PRO A 127 9.96 7.26 25.47
CA PRO A 127 10.37 6.36 24.38
C PRO A 127 11.68 5.66 24.74
N VAL A 128 11.65 4.32 24.80
CA VAL A 128 12.83 3.49 25.05
C VAL A 128 13.70 3.50 23.79
N PRO A 129 14.97 3.89 23.88
CA PRO A 129 15.82 3.92 22.70
C PRO A 129 16.08 2.48 22.18
N PRO A 130 16.17 2.28 20.86
CA PRO A 130 16.22 0.93 20.29
C PRO A 130 17.45 0.12 20.70
N HIS A 131 18.56 0.78 21.04
CA HIS A 131 19.80 0.12 21.47
C HIS A 131 19.73 -0.50 22.87
N THR A 132 18.69 -0.19 23.67
CA THR A 132 18.47 -0.82 24.98
C THR A 132 17.45 -1.96 24.91
N LEU A 133 16.88 -2.24 23.73
CA LEU A 133 15.89 -3.29 23.56
C LEU A 133 16.56 -4.67 23.47
N PRO A 134 16.00 -5.70 24.14
CA PRO A 134 16.45 -7.07 23.96
C PRO A 134 16.33 -7.53 22.49
N PRO A 135 17.25 -8.38 21.99
CA PRO A 135 17.21 -8.87 20.60
C PRO A 135 15.88 -9.52 20.21
N ARG A 136 15.26 -10.27 21.13
CA ARG A 136 13.94 -10.89 20.92
C ARG A 136 12.85 -9.85 20.64
N THR A 137 12.87 -8.73 21.34
CA THR A 137 11.90 -7.64 21.17
C THR A 137 12.09 -6.98 19.80
N LEU A 138 13.34 -6.76 19.38
CA LEU A 138 13.64 -6.24 18.05
C LEU A 138 13.14 -7.20 16.96
N TYR A 139 13.48 -8.49 17.06
CA TYR A 139 13.03 -9.52 16.12
C TYR A 139 11.49 -9.56 15.99
N LEU A 140 10.78 -9.62 17.12
CA LEU A 140 9.31 -9.63 17.12
C LEU A 140 8.73 -8.33 16.60
N SER A 141 9.34 -7.17 16.88
CA SER A 141 8.87 -5.88 16.38
C SER A 141 8.95 -5.76 14.86
N HIS A 142 9.99 -6.34 14.24
CA HIS A 142 10.12 -6.40 12.78
C HIS A 142 9.18 -7.42 12.14
N LEU A 143 8.91 -8.52 12.83
CA LEU A 143 8.06 -9.60 12.34
C LEU A 143 6.56 -9.26 12.50
N ALA A 144 6.20 -8.47 13.50
CA ALA A 144 4.83 -8.03 13.79
C ALA A 144 4.07 -7.40 12.60
N PRO A 145 4.60 -6.41 11.84
CA PRO A 145 3.87 -5.82 10.72
C PRO A 145 3.58 -6.85 9.62
N THR A 146 4.53 -7.73 9.32
CA THR A 146 4.36 -8.77 8.31
C THR A 146 3.32 -9.81 8.74
N LEU A 147 3.36 -10.25 10.01
CA LEU A 147 2.31 -11.13 10.54
C LEU A 147 0.94 -10.46 10.55
N ARG A 148 0.85 -9.17 10.89
CA ARG A 148 -0.43 -8.44 10.85
C ARG A 148 -1.02 -8.41 9.46
N ARG A 149 -0.18 -8.22 8.43
CA ARG A 149 -0.63 -8.26 7.03
C ARG A 149 -1.21 -9.62 6.67
N TYR A 150 -0.46 -10.70 6.93
CA TYR A 150 -0.93 -12.06 6.63
C TYR A 150 -2.17 -12.44 7.45
N HIS A 151 -2.23 -12.04 8.71
CA HIS A 151 -3.41 -12.28 9.55
C HIS A 151 -4.65 -11.56 8.99
N ALA A 152 -4.52 -10.30 8.56
CA ALA A 152 -5.62 -9.56 7.95
C ALA A 152 -6.08 -10.20 6.63
N GLU A 153 -5.15 -10.67 5.80
CA GLU A 153 -5.44 -11.38 4.55
C GLU A 153 -6.21 -12.69 4.80
N THR A 154 -5.69 -13.56 5.67
CA THR A 154 -6.36 -14.83 6.02
C THR A 154 -7.71 -14.61 6.69
N GLN A 155 -7.86 -13.56 7.50
CA GLN A 155 -9.15 -13.20 8.08
C GLN A 155 -10.16 -12.77 7.01
N ALA A 156 -9.75 -11.93 6.06
CA ALA A 156 -10.61 -11.52 4.95
C ALA A 156 -11.06 -12.75 4.12
N ASP A 157 -10.13 -13.64 3.77
CA ASP A 157 -10.46 -14.87 3.05
C ASP A 157 -11.43 -15.76 3.85
N SER A 158 -11.21 -15.88 5.16
CA SER A 158 -12.10 -16.64 6.04
C SER A 158 -13.49 -16.02 6.13
N GLU A 159 -13.61 -14.70 6.12
CA GLU A 159 -14.88 -13.98 6.12
C GLU A 159 -15.65 -14.19 4.80
N VAL A 160 -14.95 -14.14 3.67
CA VAL A 160 -15.54 -14.43 2.34
C VAL A 160 -16.07 -15.86 2.29
N VAL A 161 -15.26 -16.85 2.66
CA VAL A 161 -15.68 -18.27 2.64
C VAL A 161 -16.84 -18.53 3.61
N ARG A 162 -16.87 -17.87 4.77
CA ARG A 162 -18.00 -17.97 5.71
C ARG A 162 -19.28 -17.39 5.13
N ALA A 163 -19.20 -16.27 4.41
CA ALA A 163 -20.35 -15.67 3.74
C ALA A 163 -20.90 -16.59 2.64
N GLU A 164 -20.03 -17.10 1.77
CA GLU A 164 -20.40 -18.04 0.69
C GLU A 164 -21.03 -19.32 1.25
N ASN A 165 -20.45 -19.91 2.29
CA ASN A 165 -21.03 -21.08 2.95
C ASN A 165 -22.41 -20.80 3.54
N GLY A 166 -22.62 -19.60 4.09
CA GLY A 166 -23.93 -19.16 4.57
C GLY A 166 -24.98 -19.14 3.46
N GLU A 167 -24.64 -18.58 2.30
CA GLU A 167 -25.52 -18.52 1.13
C GLU A 167 -25.84 -19.93 0.58
N ILE A 168 -24.82 -20.79 0.47
CA ILE A 168 -24.98 -22.17 -0.01
C ILE A 168 -25.88 -22.96 0.94
N LEU A 169 -25.68 -22.82 2.26
CA LEU A 169 -26.52 -23.49 3.26
C LEU A 169 -27.98 -23.02 3.18
N ALA A 170 -28.22 -21.72 3.02
CA ALA A 170 -29.57 -21.18 2.84
C ALA A 170 -30.23 -21.74 1.57
N ARG A 171 -29.49 -21.84 0.46
CA ARG A 171 -29.99 -22.44 -0.79
C ARG A 171 -30.34 -23.92 -0.62
N ILE A 172 -29.50 -24.69 0.06
CA ILE A 172 -29.75 -26.13 0.32
C ILE A 172 -30.99 -26.30 1.19
N GLN A 173 -31.17 -25.47 2.23
CA GLN A 173 -32.36 -25.52 3.09
C GLN A 173 -33.62 -25.26 2.27
N LYS A 174 -33.64 -24.20 1.46
CA LYS A 174 -34.76 -23.91 0.56
C LYS A 174 -35.05 -25.05 -0.42
N GLN A 175 -34.01 -25.62 -1.02
CA GLN A 175 -34.18 -26.77 -1.93
C GLN A 175 -34.76 -27.99 -1.21
N ARG A 176 -34.37 -28.25 0.03
CA ARG A 176 -34.93 -29.36 0.83
C ARG A 176 -36.40 -29.15 1.15
N GLU A 177 -36.79 -27.92 1.48
CA GLU A 177 -38.20 -27.55 1.68
C GLU A 177 -39.02 -27.72 0.39
N ASP A 178 -38.51 -27.24 -0.74
CA ASP A 178 -39.15 -27.39 -2.05
C ASP A 178 -39.32 -28.86 -2.44
N ILE A 179 -38.30 -29.70 -2.20
CA ILE A 179 -38.36 -31.14 -2.46
C ILE A 179 -39.40 -31.79 -1.56
N ALA A 180 -39.42 -31.51 -0.26
CA ALA A 180 -40.40 -32.05 0.66
C ALA A 180 -41.83 -31.69 0.25
N ALA A 181 -42.05 -30.44 -0.17
CA ALA A 181 -43.35 -29.97 -0.67
C ALA A 181 -43.77 -30.70 -1.97
N ARG A 182 -42.82 -30.89 -2.91
CA ARG A 182 -43.09 -31.62 -4.16
C ARG A 182 -43.39 -33.10 -3.92
N VAL A 183 -42.62 -33.75 -3.05
CA VAL A 183 -42.85 -35.16 -2.68
C VAL A 183 -44.23 -35.32 -2.05
N ALA A 184 -44.59 -34.48 -1.09
CA ALA A 184 -45.93 -34.49 -0.49
C ALA A 184 -47.05 -34.22 -1.51
N GLY A 185 -46.79 -33.37 -2.52
CA GLY A 185 -47.72 -33.13 -3.62
C GLY A 185 -47.90 -34.37 -4.51
N LEU A 186 -46.80 -35.05 -4.86
CA LEU A 186 -46.85 -36.29 -5.64
C LEU A 186 -47.54 -37.42 -4.88
N GLU A 187 -47.26 -37.57 -3.58
CA GLU A 187 -47.95 -38.55 -2.72
C GLU A 187 -49.47 -38.35 -2.71
N ARG A 188 -49.94 -37.09 -2.72
CA ARG A 188 -51.37 -36.79 -2.86
C ARG A 188 -51.92 -37.18 -4.22
N VAL A 189 -51.23 -36.83 -5.31
CA VAL A 189 -51.68 -37.19 -6.67
C VAL A 189 -51.71 -38.70 -6.86
N VAL A 190 -50.73 -39.43 -6.33
CA VAL A 190 -50.71 -40.91 -6.33
C VAL A 190 -51.90 -41.44 -5.53
N ALA A 191 -52.16 -40.91 -4.34
CA ALA A 191 -53.32 -41.29 -3.54
C ALA A 191 -54.66 -41.00 -4.25
N ASP A 192 -54.76 -39.88 -4.98
CA ASP A 192 -55.93 -39.53 -5.77
C ASP A 192 -56.12 -40.51 -6.94
N VAL A 193 -55.05 -40.90 -7.63
CA VAL A 193 -55.10 -41.92 -8.70
C VAL A 193 -55.49 -43.28 -8.12
N ASP A 194 -54.90 -43.70 -7.02
CA ASP A 194 -55.25 -44.95 -6.33
C ASP A 194 -56.71 -44.95 -5.89
N ALA A 195 -57.23 -43.81 -5.41
CA ALA A 195 -58.64 -43.65 -5.05
C ALA A 195 -59.56 -43.71 -6.27
N CYS A 196 -59.18 -43.08 -7.40
CA CYS A 196 -59.91 -43.18 -8.67
C CYS A 196 -59.95 -44.62 -9.19
N VAL A 197 -58.83 -45.35 -9.11
CA VAL A 197 -58.76 -46.77 -9.48
C VAL A 197 -59.64 -47.62 -8.57
N ALA A 198 -59.65 -47.37 -7.27
CA ALA A 198 -60.49 -48.08 -6.31
C ALA A 198 -62.00 -47.78 -6.46
N ALA A 199 -62.36 -46.59 -6.97
CA ALA A 199 -63.74 -46.19 -7.22
C ALA A 199 -64.33 -46.81 -8.50
N LEU A 200 -63.48 -47.24 -9.45
CA LEU A 200 -63.90 -47.92 -10.66
C LEU A 200 -64.32 -49.37 -10.36
N LYS A 201 -65.41 -49.83 -10.99
CA LYS A 201 -65.84 -51.23 -10.87
C LYS A 201 -64.88 -52.15 -11.63
N PRO A 202 -64.65 -53.38 -11.16
CA PRO A 202 -63.71 -54.32 -11.80
C PRO A 202 -64.06 -54.63 -13.26
N GLU A 203 -65.34 -54.59 -13.64
CA GLU A 203 -65.78 -54.82 -15.02
C GLU A 203 -65.47 -53.63 -15.96
N GLU A 204 -65.55 -52.39 -15.46
CA GLU A 204 -65.21 -51.17 -16.22
C GLU A 204 -63.68 -51.02 -16.38
N LEU A 205 -62.91 -51.53 -15.41
CA LEU A 205 -61.44 -51.58 -15.47
C LEU A 205 -60.91 -52.55 -16.54
N GLU A 206 -61.54 -53.72 -16.70
CA GLU A 206 -61.12 -54.69 -17.72
C GLU A 206 -61.43 -54.18 -19.14
N VAL A 207 -62.56 -53.49 -19.35
CA VAL A 207 -62.87 -52.85 -20.64
C VAL A 207 -61.85 -51.76 -20.98
N LEU A 208 -61.52 -50.87 -20.03
CA LEU A 208 -60.51 -49.83 -20.24
C LEU A 208 -59.10 -50.38 -20.45
N ARG A 209 -58.75 -51.51 -19.85
CA ARG A 209 -57.46 -52.19 -20.08
C ARG A 209 -57.36 -52.76 -21.50
N GLU A 210 -58.44 -53.34 -22.00
CA GLU A 210 -58.49 -53.87 -23.37
C GLU A 210 -58.49 -52.72 -24.41
N GLU A 211 -59.19 -51.61 -24.15
CA GLU A 211 -59.10 -50.39 -24.97
C GLU A 211 -57.69 -49.79 -24.98
N ALA A 212 -57.02 -49.70 -23.80
CA ALA A 212 -55.66 -49.20 -23.71
C ALA A 212 -54.64 -50.09 -24.44
N ARG A 213 -54.81 -51.42 -24.38
CA ARG A 213 -54.02 -52.37 -25.20
C ARG A 213 -54.25 -52.17 -26.69
N GLY A 214 -55.49 -51.96 -27.12
CA GLY A 214 -55.82 -51.69 -28.52
C GLY A 214 -55.20 -50.40 -29.06
N VAL A 215 -55.15 -49.34 -28.24
CA VAL A 215 -54.50 -48.07 -28.62
C VAL A 215 -52.97 -48.20 -28.67
N ASP A 216 -52.36 -48.93 -27.73
CA ASP A 216 -50.91 -49.16 -27.71
C ASP A 216 -50.44 -50.06 -28.88
N GLU A 217 -51.23 -51.08 -29.23
CA GLU A 217 -51.01 -51.89 -30.45
C GLU A 217 -51.24 -51.08 -31.73
N GLY A 218 -52.24 -50.18 -31.75
CA GLY A 218 -52.48 -49.24 -32.84
C GLY A 218 -51.32 -48.26 -33.04
N MET A 219 -50.81 -47.67 -31.96
CA MET A 219 -49.62 -46.79 -32.00
C MET A 219 -48.34 -47.54 -32.42
N ARG A 220 -48.24 -48.84 -32.12
CA ARG A 220 -47.11 -49.69 -32.56
C ARG A 220 -47.18 -50.11 -34.03
N MET A 221 -48.36 -50.12 -34.64
CA MET A 221 -48.56 -50.47 -36.05
C MET A 221 -48.51 -49.26 -37.00
N GLU A 222 -48.52 -48.04 -36.44
CA GLU A 222 -48.40 -46.76 -37.18
C GLU A 222 -46.96 -46.19 -37.23
N VAL A 223 -45.96 -46.98 -36.82
CA VAL A 223 -44.50 -46.73 -37.03
C VAL A 223 -43.96 -47.73 -38.05
#